data_AF-A0AA37S4L3-F1
#
_entry.id   AF-A0AA37S4L3-F1
#
_cell.length_a   1.000
_cell.length_b   1.000
_cell.length_c   1.000
_cell.angle_alpha   90.00
_cell.angle_beta   90.00
_cell.angle_gamma   90.00
#
_symmetry.space_group_name_H-M   'P 1'
#
loop_
_entity.id
_entity.type
_entity.pdbx_description
1 polymer ?
#
loop_
_entity_poly.entity_id
_entity_poly.type
_entity_poly.pdbx_seq_one_letter_code
_entity_poly.pdbx_strand_id
1 'polypeptide(L)'
;MLIYASLYFLFSAPIKLWAYYTQGDYWYKEYILTDVQKCGSDYEDNCTRLYFKDPKTNETHDFRWYEDKSTIMNNKNDYVYIFGEASLFGYIVRDLER
;
A
#
# COMPACT_ATOMS: atom_id res chain seq x y z
N MET A 1 25.68 -14.40 -23.29
CA MET A 1 25.33 -13.16 -22.56
C MET A 1 24.19 -12.36 -23.19
N LEU A 2 24.05 -12.29 -24.52
CA LEU A 2 22.98 -11.50 -25.18
C LEU A 2 21.55 -11.90 -24.81
N ILE A 3 21.28 -13.20 -24.64
CA ILE A 3 19.94 -13.72 -24.28
C ILE A 3 19.51 -13.22 -22.88
N TYR A 4 20.45 -13.10 -21.96
CA TYR A 4 20.16 -12.66 -20.59
C TYR A 4 19.85 -11.16 -20.55
N ALA A 5 20.61 -10.37 -21.32
CA ALA A 5 20.37 -8.93 -21.46
C ALA A 5 19.04 -8.64 -22.17
N SER A 6 18.70 -9.40 -23.22
CA SER A 6 17.44 -9.23 -23.93
C SER A 6 16.24 -9.61 -23.07
N LEU A 7 16.30 -10.73 -22.32
CA LEU A 7 15.25 -11.11 -21.35
C LEU A 7 15.10 -10.05 -20.26
N TYR A 8 16.21 -9.55 -19.70
CA TYR A 8 16.16 -8.49 -18.70
C TYR A 8 15.45 -7.24 -19.20
N PHE A 9 15.76 -6.78 -20.43
CA PHE A 9 15.05 -5.65 -21.03
C PHE A 9 13.58 -5.95 -21.30
N LEU A 10 13.25 -7.15 -21.78
CA LEU A 10 11.87 -7.54 -22.12
C LEU A 10 10.95 -7.53 -20.90
N PHE A 11 11.45 -7.93 -19.72
CA PHE A 11 10.67 -7.91 -18.48
C PHE A 11 10.73 -6.56 -17.75
N SER A 12 11.88 -5.89 -17.73
CA SER A 12 12.05 -4.64 -16.96
C SER A 12 11.53 -3.40 -17.68
N ALA A 13 11.59 -3.34 -19.01
CA ALA A 13 11.11 -2.20 -19.78
C ALA A 13 9.61 -1.92 -19.58
N PRO A 14 8.68 -2.89 -19.68
CA PRO A 14 7.26 -2.63 -19.45
C PRO A 14 6.98 -2.20 -18.00
N ILE A 15 7.69 -2.76 -17.01
CA ILE A 15 7.56 -2.37 -15.60
C ILE A 15 8.02 -0.91 -15.39
N LYS A 16 9.17 -0.55 -15.95
CA LYS A 16 9.69 0.83 -15.89
C LYS A 16 8.78 1.81 -16.62
N LEU A 17 8.22 1.40 -17.75
CA LEU A 17 7.32 2.24 -18.54
C LEU A 17 6.00 2.45 -17.80
N TRP A 18 5.39 1.38 -17.25
CA TRP A 18 4.19 1.49 -16.44
C TRP A 18 4.42 2.39 -15.23
N ALA A 19 5.52 2.17 -14.50
CA ALA A 19 5.89 3.02 -13.38
C ALA A 19 6.12 4.48 -13.80
N TYR A 20 6.73 4.75 -14.95
CA TYR A 20 6.88 6.14 -15.44
C TYR A 20 5.54 6.84 -15.69
N TYR A 21 4.52 6.11 -16.17
CA TYR A 21 3.20 6.67 -16.47
C TYR A 21 2.26 6.73 -15.27
N THR A 22 2.43 5.83 -14.29
CA THR A 22 1.55 5.75 -13.11
C THR A 22 2.17 6.34 -11.86
N GLN A 23 3.48 6.61 -11.83
CA GLN A 23 4.14 7.21 -10.68
C GLN A 23 3.59 8.62 -10.43
N GLY A 24 3.11 8.85 -9.21
CA GLY A 24 2.45 10.10 -8.85
C GLY A 24 0.94 10.10 -9.10
N ASP A 25 0.39 9.06 -9.74
CA ASP A 25 -1.06 8.91 -9.83
C ASP A 25 -1.63 8.65 -8.45
N TYR A 26 -2.55 9.52 -8.06
CA TYR A 26 -3.32 9.33 -6.85
C TYR A 26 -4.40 8.29 -7.09
N TRP A 27 -4.53 7.39 -6.12
CA TRP A 27 -5.62 6.44 -6.08
C TRP A 27 -6.41 6.65 -4.80
N TYR A 28 -7.71 6.38 -4.91
CA TYR A 28 -8.66 6.52 -3.83
C TYR A 28 -9.56 5.30 -3.83
N LYS A 29 -9.66 4.61 -2.69
CA LYS A 29 -10.50 3.43 -2.60
C LYS A 29 -11.00 3.19 -1.19
N GLU A 30 -12.26 2.76 -1.11
CA GLU A 30 -12.94 2.40 0.12
C GLU A 30 -12.51 1.00 0.58
N TYR A 31 -12.20 0.89 1.86
CA TYR A 31 -11.84 -0.35 2.53
C TYR A 31 -12.45 -0.40 3.92
N ILE A 32 -12.57 -1.60 4.49
CA ILE A 32 -12.98 -1.78 5.90
C ILE A 32 -11.73 -2.06 6.72
N LEU A 33 -11.41 -1.22 7.71
CA LEU A 33 -10.27 -1.44 8.60
C LEU A 33 -10.62 -2.56 9.59
N THR A 34 -10.08 -3.76 9.41
CA THR A 34 -10.45 -4.93 10.22
C THR A 34 -9.53 -5.16 11.41
N ASP A 35 -8.26 -4.78 11.31
CA ASP A 35 -7.32 -4.94 12.42
C ASP A 35 -6.17 -3.93 12.41
N VAL A 36 -5.62 -3.69 13.59
CA VAL A 36 -4.51 -2.76 13.84
C VAL A 36 -3.53 -3.46 14.77
N GLN A 37 -2.33 -3.75 14.29
CA GLN A 37 -1.29 -4.45 15.04
C GLN A 37 -0.02 -3.60 15.11
N LYS A 38 0.80 -3.81 16.14
CA LYS A 38 2.16 -3.25 16.14
C LYS A 38 3.03 -4.04 15.16
N CYS A 39 3.92 -3.36 14.44
CA CYS A 39 4.91 -4.08 13.64
C CYS A 39 5.84 -4.87 14.58
N GLY A 40 6.06 -6.16 14.28
CA GLY A 40 6.77 -7.10 15.15
C GLY A 40 8.30 -7.05 15.02
N SER A 41 8.86 -5.96 14.48
CA SER A 41 10.30 -5.83 14.23
C SER A 41 10.91 -4.82 15.19
N ASP A 42 11.96 -5.23 15.90
CA ASP A 42 12.77 -4.37 16.79
C ASP A 42 13.46 -3.19 16.04
N TYR A 43 13.39 -3.17 14.70
CA TYR A 43 13.94 -2.10 13.85
C TYR A 43 12.89 -1.06 13.43
N GLU A 44 11.61 -1.24 13.78
CA GLU A 44 10.51 -0.37 13.36
C GLU A 44 9.56 -0.03 14.53
N ASP A 45 10.08 0.55 15.62
CA ASP A 45 9.31 0.87 16.85
C ASP A 45 8.06 1.76 16.62
N ASN A 46 8.09 2.58 15.57
CA ASN A 46 7.00 3.50 15.22
C ASN A 46 6.04 2.95 14.16
N CYS A 47 6.19 1.70 13.74
CA CYS A 47 5.36 1.11 12.71
C CYS A 47 4.10 0.45 13.30
N THR A 48 2.97 0.68 12.63
CA THR A 48 1.69 0.02 12.87
C THR A 48 1.27 -0.69 11.59
N ARG A 49 0.90 -1.95 11.69
CA ARG A 49 0.37 -2.73 10.58
C ARG A 49 -1.14 -2.66 10.60
N LEU A 50 -1.71 -2.15 9.53
CA LEU A 50 -3.15 -2.01 9.34
C LEU A 50 -3.62 -3.10 8.39
N TYR A 51 -4.71 -3.77 8.77
CA TYR A 51 -5.35 -4.77 7.94
C TYR A 51 -6.68 -4.24 7.43
N PHE A 52 -6.84 -4.28 6.12
CA PHE A 52 -8.00 -3.77 5.42
C PHE A 52 -8.67 -4.88 4.63
N LYS A 53 -9.98 -4.81 4.53
CA LYS A 53 -10.79 -5.73 3.74
C LYS A 53 -11.49 -4.97 2.63
N ASP A 54 -11.29 -5.42 1.40
CA ASP A 54 -11.99 -4.89 0.24
C ASP A 54 -13.47 -5.32 0.30
N PRO A 55 -14.44 -4.39 0.32
CA PRO A 55 -15.85 -4.75 0.38
C PRO A 55 -16.37 -5.44 -0.90
N LYS A 56 -15.69 -5.25 -2.05
CA LYS A 56 -16.09 -5.81 -3.35
C LYS A 56 -15.45 -7.17 -3.60
N THR A 57 -14.14 -7.30 -3.35
CA THR A 57 -13.42 -8.56 -3.63
C THR A 57 -13.30 -9.46 -2.41
N ASN A 58 -13.61 -8.94 -1.21
CA ASN A 58 -13.43 -9.64 0.06
C ASN A 58 -11.96 -9.99 0.36
N GLU A 59 -11.02 -9.49 -0.43
CA GLU A 59 -9.58 -9.66 -0.25
C GLU A 59 -9.08 -8.82 0.93
N THR A 60 -8.09 -9.36 1.63
CA THR A 60 -7.44 -8.68 2.75
C THR A 60 -6.10 -8.12 2.30
N HIS A 61 -5.86 -6.85 2.59
CA HIS A 61 -4.62 -6.16 2.31
C HIS A 61 -4.02 -5.66 3.62
N ASP A 62 -2.69 -5.70 3.74
CA ASP A 62 -1.98 -5.08 4.85
C ASP A 62 -1.12 -3.92 4.38
N PHE A 63 -1.13 -2.84 5.15
CA PHE A 63 -0.27 -1.68 4.92
C PHE A 63 0.45 -1.30 6.20
N ARG A 64 1.66 -0.78 6.03
CA ARG A 64 2.44 -0.21 7.14
C ARG A 64 2.12 1.26 7.26
N TRP A 65 1.84 1.69 8.48
CA TRP A 65 1.53 3.05 8.83
C TRP A 65 2.51 3.55 9.88
N TYR A 66 3.08 4.72 9.65
CA TYR A 66 4.17 5.27 10.45
C TYR A 66 3.80 6.57 11.18
N GLU A 67 2.62 7.13 10.90
CA GLU A 67 2.13 8.34 11.58
C GLU A 67 1.32 8.00 12.86
N ASP A 68 0.84 9.02 13.55
CA ASP A 68 0.27 8.90 14.90
C ASP A 68 -0.87 7.86 14.98
N LYS A 69 -0.79 7.01 16.00
CA LYS A 69 -1.63 5.83 16.22
C LYS A 69 -3.02 6.21 16.75
N SER A 70 -3.14 7.39 17.36
CA SER A 70 -4.32 7.83 18.09
C SER A 70 -5.57 7.94 17.20
N THR A 71 -5.42 8.40 15.96
CA THR A 71 -6.54 8.55 15.01
C THR A 71 -7.03 7.21 14.48
N ILE A 72 -6.14 6.25 14.26
CA ILE A 72 -6.46 4.97 13.59
C ILE A 72 -7.11 3.96 14.52
N MET A 73 -6.66 3.89 15.78
CA MET A 73 -7.19 2.91 16.74
C MET A 73 -8.70 3.07 16.98
N ASN A 74 -9.23 4.27 16.78
CA ASN A 74 -10.66 4.56 16.95
C ASN A 74 -11.53 4.08 15.78
N ASN A 75 -10.93 3.70 14.65
CA ASN A 75 -11.64 3.42 13.39
C ASN A 75 -11.75 1.92 13.06
N LYS A 76 -11.52 1.03 14.03
CA LYS A 76 -11.59 -0.42 13.80
C LYS A 76 -13.03 -0.84 13.49
N ASN A 77 -13.19 -1.61 12.42
CA ASN A 77 -14.44 -2.07 11.79
C ASN A 77 -15.26 -1.00 11.07
N ASP A 78 -14.74 0.21 10.90
CA ASP A 78 -15.38 1.25 10.09
C ASP A 78 -14.90 1.21 8.63
N TYR A 79 -15.73 1.78 7.75
CA TYR A 79 -15.33 2.10 6.38
C TYR A 79 -14.36 3.27 6.42
N VAL A 80 -13.22 3.09 5.75
CA VAL A 80 -12.15 4.07 5.66
C VAL A 80 -11.78 4.21 4.21
N TYR A 81 -11.67 5.44 3.77
CA TYR A 81 -11.14 5.75 2.45
C TYR A 81 -9.64 5.89 2.53
N ILE A 82 -8.96 5.07 1.75
CA ILE A 82 -7.51 5.12 1.64
C ILE A 82 -7.17 5.98 0.44
N PHE A 83 -6.42 7.05 0.68
CA PHE A 83 -5.75 7.82 -0.37
C PHE A 83 -4.28 7.41 -0.41
N GLY A 84 -3.81 7.17 -1.62
CA GLY A 84 -2.43 6.81 -1.83
C GLY A 84 -1.93 7.29 -3.17
N GLU A 85 -0.65 7.02 -3.38
CA GLU A 85 0.07 7.37 -4.59
C GLU A 85 0.70 6.10 -5.16
N ALA A 86 0.58 5.90 -6.46
CA ALA A 86 1.31 4.85 -7.14
C ALA A 86 2.80 5.22 -7.21
N SER A 87 3.64 4.26 -6.86
CA SER A 87 5.10 4.36 -6.82
C SER A 87 5.73 3.23 -7.62
N LEU A 88 7.01 3.40 -7.96
CA LEU A 88 7.87 2.37 -8.56
C LEU A 88 7.87 1.05 -7.77
N PHE A 89 7.62 1.10 -6.47
CA PHE A 89 7.63 -0.06 -5.58
C PHE A 89 6.22 -0.56 -5.20
N GLY A 90 5.17 -0.07 -5.87
CA GLY A 90 3.78 -0.41 -5.60
C GLY A 90 2.97 0.79 -5.09
N TYR A 91 1.89 0.53 -4.38
CA TYR A 91 1.00 1.58 -3.89
C TYR A 91 1.43 2.04 -2.49
N ILE A 92 1.68 3.34 -2.35
CA ILE A 92 2.00 3.98 -1.08
C ILE A 92 0.72 4.58 -0.53
N VAL A 93 0.37 4.23 0.71
CA VAL A 93 -0.73 4.87 1.42
C VAL A 93 -0.22 6.19 2.00
N ARG A 94 -0.98 7.26 1.77
CA ARG A 94 -0.59 8.63 2.14
C ARG A 94 -1.49 9.20 3.24
N ASP A 95 -2.79 8.92 3.20
CA ASP A 95 -3.74 9.37 4.21
C ASP A 95 -4.96 8.44 4.28
N LEU A 96 -5.71 8.58 5.37
CA LEU A 96 -6.94 7.84 5.67
C LEU A 96 -8.06 8.84 5.99
N GLU A 97 -9.07 8.88 5.14
CA GLU A 97 -10.26 9.73 5.31
C GLU A 97 -11.50 8.92 5.69
N ARG A 98 -12.50 9.60 6.28
CA ARG A 98 -13.78 9.04 6.68
C ARG A 98 -14.90 9.50 5.76
#